data_AF-A0A6B3HUT7-F1
#
_entry.id   AF-A0A6B3HUT7-F1
#
_cell.length_a   1.000
_cell.length_b   1.000
_cell.length_c   1.000
_cell.angle_alpha   90.00
_cell.angle_beta   90.00
_cell.angle_gamma   90.00
#
_symmetry.space_group_name_H-M   'P 1'
#
loop_
_entity.id
_entity.type
_entity.pdbx_description
1 polymer ?
#
loop_
_entity_poly.entity_id
_entity_poly.type
_entity_poly.pdbx_seq_one_letter_code
_entity_poly.pdbx_strand_id
1 'polypeptide(L)'
;YPTYEVGARLCGAEPVVYDDPTELDPAGLKLLWLNSPSNPTGKVLPKDELTRIVAWAREHGVLVFSDECYLELGWDAEPVSVLHPDVCGGHYDGIVA
;
A
#
# COMPACT_ATOMS: atom_id res chain seq x y z
N TYR A 1 8.82 -6.04 3.63
CA TYR A 1 8.83 -7.50 3.83
C TYR A 1 9.59 -8.19 2.68
N PRO A 2 10.56 -9.10 2.94
CA PRO A 2 11.47 -9.61 1.89
C PRO A 2 10.80 -10.34 0.71
N THR A 3 9.62 -10.92 0.92
CA THR A 3 8.94 -11.69 -0.13
C THR A 3 8.32 -10.82 -1.22
N TYR A 4 8.07 -9.53 -0.97
CA TYR A 4 7.53 -8.61 -1.99
C TYR A 4 8.50 -8.48 -3.17
N GLU A 5 9.79 -8.32 -2.86
CA GLU A 5 10.85 -8.25 -3.87
C GLU A 5 10.95 -9.55 -4.67
N VAL A 6 10.85 -10.70 -3.99
CA VAL A 6 10.85 -12.01 -4.65
C VAL A 6 9.67 -12.12 -5.61
N GLY A 7 8.47 -11.70 -5.19
CA GLY A 7 7.27 -11.68 -6.02
C GLY A 7 7.44 -10.82 -7.28
N ALA A 8 7.95 -9.60 -7.14
CA ALA A 8 8.23 -8.71 -8.27
C ALA A 8 9.19 -9.36 -9.28
N ARG A 9 10.31 -9.91 -8.80
CA ARG A 9 11.32 -10.57 -9.65
C ARG A 9 10.77 -11.82 -10.35
N LEU A 10 9.94 -12.62 -9.69
CA LEU A 10 9.31 -13.81 -10.28
C LEU A 10 8.38 -13.45 -11.46
N CYS A 11 7.77 -12.27 -11.42
CA CYS A 11 6.94 -11.75 -12.51
C CYS A 11 7.73 -10.96 -13.57
N GLY A 12 9.06 -10.89 -13.45
CA GLY A 12 9.92 -10.13 -14.37
C GLY A 12 9.82 -8.62 -14.20
N ALA A 13 9.33 -8.14 -13.05
CA ALA A 13 9.29 -6.73 -12.71
C ALA A 13 10.55 -6.30 -11.94
N GLU A 14 10.91 -5.03 -12.07
CA GLU A 14 11.98 -4.41 -11.29
C GLU A 14 11.41 -3.92 -9.94
N PRO A 15 11.92 -4.40 -8.79
CA PRO A 15 11.51 -3.91 -7.48
C PRO A 15 12.10 -2.54 -7.19
N VAL A 16 11.28 -1.61 -6.70
CA VAL A 16 11.73 -0.29 -6.24
C VAL A 16 11.35 -0.14 -4.77
N VAL A 17 12.34 0.18 -3.93
CA VAL A 17 12.14 0.48 -2.51
C VAL A 17 11.87 1.98 -2.37
N TYR A 18 10.94 2.35 -1.49
CA TYR A 18 10.50 3.72 -1.28
C TYR A 18 10.19 3.99 0.19
N ASP A 19 10.23 5.26 0.60
CA ASP A 19 9.70 5.73 1.88
C ASP A 19 8.29 6.32 1.71
N ASP A 20 8.11 7.20 0.72
CA ASP A 20 6.81 7.72 0.28
C ASP A 20 6.59 7.38 -1.20
N PRO A 21 5.53 6.64 -1.57
CA PRO A 21 5.32 6.23 -2.95
C PRO A 21 5.03 7.39 -3.89
N THR A 22 4.59 8.54 -3.35
CA THR A 22 4.28 9.73 -4.16
C THR A 22 5.51 10.48 -4.67
N GLU A 23 6.70 10.10 -4.19
CA GLU A 23 7.99 10.61 -4.67
C GLU A 23 8.57 9.79 -5.84
N LEU A 24 7.95 8.64 -6.16
CA LEU A 24 8.37 7.80 -7.28
C LEU A 24 7.96 8.41 -8.62
N ASP A 25 8.72 8.10 -9.68
CA ASP A 25 8.25 8.32 -11.05
C ASP A 25 7.11 7.33 -11.34
N PRO A 26 5.86 7.79 -11.53
CA PRO A 26 4.75 6.91 -11.83
C PRO A 26 4.87 6.28 -13.23
N ALA A 27 5.71 6.82 -14.11
CA ALA A 27 5.90 6.29 -15.45
C ALA A 27 6.52 4.89 -15.40
N GLY A 28 5.68 3.88 -15.67
CA GLY A 28 6.10 2.48 -15.65
C GLY A 28 5.86 1.76 -14.33
N LEU A 29 5.45 2.47 -13.27
CA LEU A 29 4.97 1.84 -12.04
C LEU A 29 3.61 1.17 -12.30
N LYS A 30 3.50 -0.11 -11.94
CA LYS A 30 2.28 -0.91 -12.17
C LYS A 30 1.59 -1.33 -10.89
N LEU A 31 2.35 -1.56 -9.84
CA LEU A 31 1.84 -2.07 -8.57
C LEU A 31 2.63 -1.44 -7.42
N LEU A 32 1.91 -1.09 -6.36
CA LEU A 32 2.41 -0.59 -5.10
C LEU A 32 2.05 -1.56 -3.97
N TRP A 33 3.04 -2.19 -3.33
CA TRP A 33 2.82 -2.93 -2.09
C TRP A 33 2.78 -1.97 -0.90
N LEU A 34 1.68 -1.95 -0.17
CA LEU A 34 1.58 -1.32 1.16
C LEU A 34 1.54 -2.39 2.23
N ASN A 35 2.08 -2.11 3.40
CA ASN A 35 2.03 -3.04 4.52
C ASN A 35 1.86 -2.26 5.83
N SER A 36 0.62 -2.25 6.33
CA SER A 36 0.22 -1.51 7.52
C SER A 36 -0.86 -2.28 8.28
N PRO A 37 -0.62 -2.71 9.53
CA PRO A 37 0.62 -2.56 10.29
C PRO A 37 1.82 -3.27 9.66
N SER A 38 2.99 -2.63 9.72
CA SER A 38 4.17 -3.06 8.97
C SER A 38 4.97 -4.17 9.65
N ASN A 39 5.36 -5.19 8.89
CA ASN A 39 6.49 -6.05 9.19
C ASN A 39 7.73 -5.56 8.42
N PRO A 40 8.84 -5.20 9.11
CA PRO A 40 9.18 -5.56 10.49
C PRO A 40 8.98 -4.44 11.53
N THR A 41 8.51 -3.26 11.13
CA THR A 41 8.66 -2.05 11.96
C THR A 41 7.55 -1.85 12.99
N GLY A 42 6.41 -2.49 12.82
CA GLY A 42 5.18 -2.23 13.57
C GLY A 42 4.51 -0.89 13.20
N LYS A 43 5.06 -0.11 12.25
CA LYS A 43 4.48 1.17 11.84
C LYS A 43 3.06 0.96 11.32
N VAL A 44 2.12 1.75 11.84
CA VAL A 44 0.73 1.84 11.35
C VAL A 44 0.61 3.15 10.59
N LEU A 45 0.22 3.07 9.31
CA LEU A 45 -0.05 4.25 8.49
C LEU A 45 -1.38 4.88 8.93
N PRO A 46 -1.42 6.18 9.23
CA PRO A 46 -2.65 6.90 9.52
C PRO A 46 -3.63 6.91 8.34
N LYS A 47 -4.92 7.07 8.64
CA LYS A 47 -6.01 7.06 7.65
C LYS A 47 -5.81 8.07 6.52
N ASP A 48 -5.35 9.27 6.85
CA ASP A 48 -5.07 10.35 5.90
C ASP A 48 -3.89 10.01 4.97
N GLU A 49 -2.85 9.36 5.49
CA GLU A 49 -1.73 8.87 4.67
C GLU A 49 -2.20 7.77 3.70
N LEU A 50 -3.00 6.80 4.17
CA LEU A 50 -3.59 5.78 3.30
C LEU A 50 -4.48 6.39 2.21
N THR A 51 -5.32 7.37 2.57
CA THR A 51 -6.22 8.07 1.63
C THR A 51 -5.42 8.79 0.55
N ARG A 52 -4.35 9.50 0.95
CA ARG A 52 -3.44 10.20 0.03
C ARG A 52 -2.77 9.24 -0.95
N ILE A 53 -2.27 8.11 -0.46
CA ILE A 53 -1.60 7.10 -1.28
C ILE A 53 -2.58 6.44 -2.26
N VAL A 54 -3.78 6.07 -1.81
CA VAL A 54 -4.82 5.48 -2.67
C VAL A 54 -5.23 6.47 -3.78
N ALA A 55 -5.41 7.75 -3.44
CA ALA A 55 -5.72 8.78 -4.42
C ALA A 55 -4.60 8.93 -5.47
N TRP A 56 -3.35 9.04 -5.02
CA TRP A 56 -2.19 9.15 -5.89
C TRP A 56 -2.04 7.93 -6.82
N ALA A 57 -2.19 6.72 -6.28
CA ALA A 57 -2.07 5.50 -7.07
C ALA A 57 -3.13 5.45 -8.19
N ARG A 58 -4.37 5.85 -7.87
CA ARG A 58 -5.46 5.91 -8.86
C ARG A 58 -5.24 6.97 -9.93
N GLU A 59 -4.79 8.16 -9.55
CA GLU A 59 -4.46 9.23 -10.50
C GLU A 59 -3.46 8.75 -11.56
N HIS A 60 -2.56 7.86 -11.18
CA HIS A 60 -1.48 7.35 -12.04
C HIS A 60 -1.73 5.94 -12.60
N GLY A 61 -2.89 5.33 -12.34
CA GLY A 61 -3.21 3.98 -12.81
C GLY A 61 -2.34 2.87 -12.20
N VAL A 62 -1.85 3.08 -10.98
CA VAL A 62 -1.06 2.12 -10.20
C VAL A 62 -1.99 1.27 -9.33
N LEU A 63 -1.81 -0.05 -9.36
CA LEU A 63 -2.55 -0.97 -8.50
C LEU A 63 -2.00 -0.94 -7.07
N VAL A 64 -2.84 -0.68 -6.08
CA VAL A 64 -2.47 -0.83 -4.66
C VAL A 64 -2.71 -2.26 -4.22
N PHE A 65 -1.67 -2.91 -3.70
CA PHE A 65 -1.73 -4.20 -3.05
C PHE A 65 -1.40 -4.03 -1.56
N SER A 66 -2.44 -3.95 -0.72
CA SER A 66 -2.33 -3.73 0.72
C SER A 66 -2.20 -5.06 1.45
N ASP A 67 -1.04 -5.32 2.05
CA ASP A 67 -0.84 -6.44 2.95
C ASP A 67 -1.29 -6.05 4.37
N GLU A 68 -2.48 -6.55 4.72
CA GLU A 68 -3.23 -6.20 5.93
C GLU A 68 -3.23 -7.32 6.97
N CYS A 69 -2.31 -8.29 6.88
CA CYS A 69 -2.26 -9.47 7.76
C CYS A 69 -2.15 -9.16 9.26
N TYR A 70 -1.84 -7.92 9.63
CA TYR A 70 -1.67 -7.47 11.02
C TYR A 70 -2.73 -6.47 11.48
N LEU A 71 -3.85 -6.28 10.76
CA LEU A 71 -4.88 -5.29 11.12
C LEU A 71 -5.38 -5.40 12.57
N GLU A 72 -5.47 -6.61 13.12
CA GLU A 72 -5.92 -6.84 14.50
C GLU A 72 -4.88 -6.46 15.57
N LEU A 73 -3.67 -6.07 15.16
CA LEU A 73 -2.51 -5.83 16.02
C LEU A 73 -2.27 -4.32 16.30
N GLY A 74 -3.35 -3.57 16.48
CA GLY A 74 -3.35 -2.14 16.77
C GLY A 74 -3.32 -1.81 18.26
N TRP A 75 -2.16 -1.96 18.93
CA TRP A 75 -2.06 -1.65 20.37
C TRP A 75 -2.12 -0.16 20.68
N ASP A 76 -1.23 0.63 20.05
CA ASP A 76 -1.08 2.08 20.33
C ASP A 76 -1.66 2.98 19.22
N ALA A 77 -2.14 2.37 18.13
CA ALA A 77 -2.74 3.04 16.99
C ALA A 77 -3.91 2.20 16.47
N GLU A 78 -4.90 2.85 15.86
CA GLU A 78 -6.05 2.18 15.23
C GLU A 78 -5.71 1.87 13.76
N PRO A 79 -5.48 0.60 13.38
CA PRO A 79 -5.19 0.24 12.00
C PRO A 79 -6.45 0.35 11.17
N VAL A 80 -6.31 0.91 9.96
CA VAL A 80 -7.43 1.09 9.04
C VAL A 80 -7.10 0.36 7.74
N SER A 81 -8.04 -0.45 7.27
CA SER A 81 -7.94 -1.09 5.95
C SER A 81 -8.01 -0.05 4.84
N VAL A 82 -7.26 -0.26 3.76
CA VAL A 82 -7.41 0.56 2.54
C VAL A 82 -8.80 0.42 1.92
N LEU A 83 -9.55 -0.64 2.25
CA LEU A 83 -10.92 -0.85 1.80
C LEU A 83 -11.95 -0.07 2.63
N HIS A 84 -11.55 0.59 3.72
CA HIS A 84 -12.45 1.40 4.52
C HIS A 84 -13.07 2.52 3.65
N PRO A 85 -14.39 2.78 3.71
CA PRO A 85 -15.05 3.76 2.84
C PRO A 85 -14.43 5.16 2.87
N ASP A 86 -13.98 5.61 4.04
CA ASP A 86 -13.27 6.90 4.19
C ASP A 86 -11.89 6.94 3.52
N VAL A 87 -11.28 5.79 3.22
CA VAL A 87 -9.97 5.67 2.57
C VAL A 87 -10.14 5.46 1.07
N CYS A 88 -10.97 4.50 0.67
CA CYS A 88 -11.17 4.16 -0.74
C CYS A 88 -12.24 5.01 -1.44
N GLY A 89 -12.92 5.91 -0.73
CA GLY A 89 -14.02 6.71 -1.26
C GLY A 89 -15.27 5.89 -1.61
N GLY A 90 -15.43 4.70 -1.01
CA GLY A 90 -16.57 3.80 -1.24
C GLY A 90 -16.48 2.91 -2.49
N HIS A 91 -15.34 2.91 -3.19
CA HIS A 91 -15.12 2.07 -4.38
C HIS A 91 -13.78 1.35 -4.28
N TYR A 92 -13.67 0.16 -4.87
CA TYR A 92 -12.49 -0.71 -4.74
C TYR A 92 -11.58 -0.71 -5.98
N ASP A 93 -11.87 0.12 -6.98
CA ASP A 93 -11.08 0.19 -8.21
C ASP A 93 -9.61 0.49 -7.91
N GLY A 94 -8.72 -0.32 -8.48
CA GLY A 94 -7.27 -0.19 -8.31
C GLY A 94 -6.75 -0.61 -6.93
N ILE A 95 -7.51 -1.39 -6.15
CA ILE A 95 -7.10 -1.84 -4.81
C ILE A 95 -7.30 -3.35 -4.64
N VAL A 96 -6.34 -4.01 -4.00
CA VAL A 96 -6.41 -5.38 -3.47
C VAL A 96 -5.94 -5.35 -2.03
N ALA A 97 -6.67 -6.01 -1.13
CA ALA A 97 -6.34 -6.15 0.29
C ALA A 97 -6.73 -7.54 0.80
#